data_AF-A0A3D1AFI6-F1
#
_entry.id   AF-A0A3D1AFI6-F1
#
_cell.length_a   1.000
_cell.length_b   1.000
_cell.length_c   1.000
_cell.angle_alpha   90.00
_cell.angle_beta   90.00
_cell.angle_gamma   90.00
#
_symmetry.space_group_name_H-M   'P 1'
#
loop_
_entity.id
_entity.type
_entity.pdbx_description
1 polymer ?
#
loop_
_entity_poly.entity_id
_entity_poly.type
_entity_poly.pdbx_seq_one_letter_code
_entity_poly.pdbx_strand_id
1 'polypeptide(L)'
;MPDVIIDTVVASNIERNLYLTTELIDLNPRMVVALNMYDELQASGAKLDYKKLGGMIGVPMIPTVAKNKKGLDILLDTVIDIFENRNKIARHIHIYYGTVSEPEITTLNEMIRRSNDVPQQFPARYWAIKLLEHDKEIETLLSHCSDYNKWKKFAGKAAERIEHQTNEDIETVISDAKYGFIEGALKETYTEGTIDSNKKTRYIDGLVTNKWLGFPIFILLMWIMFMATFYLGAYPQEWIELGVEKLSDFISGNMP
;
A
#
# COMPACT_ATOMS: atom_id res chain seq x y z
N MET A 1 -14.45 -13.99 3.26
CA MET A 1 -13.30 -13.46 2.50
C MET A 1 -13.78 -13.01 1.13
N PRO A 2 -13.14 -12.00 0.51
CA PRO A 2 -13.42 -11.61 -0.87
C PRO A 2 -13.06 -12.75 -1.85
N ASP A 3 -13.74 -12.81 -3.00
CA ASP A 3 -13.52 -13.84 -4.02
C ASP A 3 -12.22 -13.64 -4.81
N VAL A 4 -11.89 -12.38 -5.12
CA VAL A 4 -10.63 -11.95 -5.75
C VAL A 4 -10.21 -10.62 -5.16
N ILE A 5 -8.92 -10.46 -4.85
CA ILE A 5 -8.31 -9.21 -4.40
C ILE A 5 -7.65 -8.52 -5.58
N ILE A 6 -7.93 -7.23 -5.75
CA ILE A 6 -7.19 -6.35 -6.66
C ILE A 6 -6.22 -5.53 -5.79
N ASP A 7 -4.94 -5.85 -5.87
CA ASP A 7 -3.89 -5.13 -5.17
C ASP A 7 -3.35 -4.01 -6.07
N THR A 8 -3.51 -2.75 -5.66
CA THR A 8 -3.07 -1.60 -6.45
C THR A 8 -1.68 -1.16 -6.03
N VAL A 9 -0.69 -1.46 -6.87
CA VAL A 9 0.72 -1.14 -6.62
C VAL A 9 1.13 0.06 -7.46
N VAL A 10 1.72 1.08 -6.85
CA VAL A 10 2.31 2.20 -7.58
C VAL A 10 3.60 1.73 -8.26
N ALA A 11 3.60 1.66 -9.60
CA ALA A 11 4.68 1.09 -10.37
C ALA A 11 6.02 1.84 -10.17
N SER A 12 5.99 3.16 -10.00
CA SER A 12 7.19 3.99 -9.76
C SER A 12 7.84 3.77 -8.39
N ASN A 13 7.17 3.08 -7.46
CA ASN A 13 7.70 2.73 -6.14
C ASN A 13 7.43 1.24 -5.84
N ILE A 14 7.75 0.38 -6.81
CA ILE A 14 7.32 -1.02 -6.83
C ILE A 14 7.84 -1.81 -5.62
N GLU A 15 9.11 -1.65 -5.24
CA GLU A 15 9.73 -2.40 -4.14
C GLU A 15 8.98 -2.22 -2.82
N ARG A 16 8.74 -0.97 -2.42
CA ARG A 16 8.01 -0.66 -1.19
C ARG A 16 6.56 -1.13 -1.24
N ASN A 17 5.92 -1.05 -2.40
CA ASN A 17 4.51 -1.46 -2.54
C ASN A 17 4.37 -2.99 -2.52
N LEU A 18 5.33 -3.73 -3.07
CA LEU A 18 5.31 -5.19 -3.06
C LEU A 18 5.42 -5.78 -1.65
N TYR A 19 5.85 -5.02 -0.64
CA TYR A 19 5.80 -5.45 0.75
C TYR A 19 4.37 -5.85 1.16
N LEU A 20 3.37 -5.01 0.85
CA LEU A 20 1.97 -5.37 1.13
C LEU A 20 1.53 -6.58 0.30
N THR A 21 1.99 -6.69 -0.95
CA THR A 21 1.73 -7.86 -1.79
C THR A 21 2.24 -9.14 -1.13
N THR A 22 3.38 -9.12 -0.42
CA THR A 22 3.88 -10.30 0.32
C THR A 22 2.98 -10.72 1.47
N GLU A 23 2.42 -9.77 2.24
CA GLU A 23 1.43 -10.06 3.28
C GLU A 23 0.17 -10.70 2.68
N LEU A 24 -0.28 -10.19 1.53
CA LEU A 24 -1.42 -10.75 0.82
C LEU A 24 -1.12 -12.17 0.33
N ILE A 25 0.08 -12.44 -0.18
CA ILE A 25 0.47 -13.79 -0.63
C ILE A 25 0.35 -14.81 0.50
N ASP A 26 0.77 -14.48 1.72
CA ASP A 26 0.68 -15.38 2.88
C ASP A 26 -0.75 -15.73 3.29
N LEU A 27 -1.72 -14.85 3.01
CA LEU A 27 -3.14 -15.11 3.23
C LEU A 27 -3.72 -16.14 2.25
N ASN A 28 -2.98 -16.51 1.20
CA ASN A 28 -3.42 -17.37 0.10
C ASN A 28 -4.72 -16.94 -0.61
N PRO A 29 -4.94 -15.64 -0.92
CA PRO A 29 -6.09 -15.21 -1.68
C PRO A 29 -5.85 -15.39 -3.18
N ARG A 30 -6.96 -15.50 -3.93
CA ARG A 30 -6.93 -15.24 -5.37
C ARG A 30 -6.70 -13.74 -5.57
N MET A 31 -5.62 -13.35 -6.23
CA MET A 31 -5.30 -11.93 -6.39
C MET A 31 -4.68 -11.58 -7.74
N VAL A 32 -4.86 -10.32 -8.14
CA VAL A 32 -4.22 -9.67 -9.28
C VAL A 32 -3.62 -8.34 -8.82
N VAL A 33 -2.45 -8.01 -9.33
CA VAL A 33 -1.82 -6.70 -9.07
C VAL A 33 -2.11 -5.75 -10.24
N ALA A 34 -2.71 -4.60 -9.93
CA ALA A 34 -2.78 -3.48 -10.83
C ALA A 34 -1.55 -2.59 -10.64
N LEU A 35 -0.61 -2.63 -11.58
CA LEU A 35 0.56 -1.76 -11.60
C LEU A 35 0.16 -0.37 -12.08
N ASN A 36 -0.32 0.46 -11.16
CA ASN A 36 -0.83 1.79 -11.44
C ASN A 36 0.29 2.81 -11.66
N MET A 37 -0.03 3.92 -12.33
CA MET A 37 0.94 4.97 -12.70
C MET A 37 2.08 4.41 -13.56
N TYR A 38 1.75 3.45 -14.44
CA TYR A 38 2.75 2.79 -15.28
C TYR A 38 3.39 3.74 -16.30
N ASP A 39 2.68 4.79 -16.69
CA ASP A 39 3.22 5.87 -17.54
C ASP A 39 4.34 6.65 -16.84
N GLU A 40 4.25 6.88 -15.52
CA GLU A 40 5.32 7.52 -14.76
C GLU A 40 6.57 6.64 -14.64
N LEU A 41 6.38 5.34 -14.47
CA LEU A 41 7.47 4.35 -14.52
C LEU A 41 8.20 4.42 -15.87
N GLN A 42 7.45 4.48 -16.98
CA GLN A 42 8.05 4.60 -18.31
C GLN A 42 8.73 5.95 -18.51
N ALA A 43 8.16 7.04 -17.98
CA ALA A 43 8.71 8.38 -18.07
C ALA A 43 10.02 8.55 -17.27
N SER A 44 10.22 7.80 -16.18
CA SER A 44 11.50 7.78 -15.45
C SER A 44 12.61 7.02 -16.18
N GLY A 45 12.28 6.34 -17.29
CA GLY A 45 13.20 5.48 -18.02
C GLY A 45 13.41 4.10 -17.39
N ALA A 46 12.66 3.79 -16.33
CA ALA A 46 12.71 2.48 -15.70
C ALA A 46 12.11 1.41 -16.61
N LYS A 47 12.57 0.18 -16.46
CA LYS A 47 12.06 -0.99 -17.19
C LYS A 47 11.60 -2.04 -16.20
N LEU A 48 10.40 -2.57 -16.44
CA LEU A 48 9.82 -3.62 -15.61
C LEU A 48 9.23 -4.72 -16.51
N ASP A 49 9.79 -5.93 -16.40
CA ASP A 49 9.19 -7.15 -16.94
C ASP A 49 8.15 -7.68 -15.95
N TYR A 50 6.98 -7.04 -15.97
CA TYR A 50 5.85 -7.40 -15.10
C TYR A 50 5.32 -8.81 -15.35
N LYS A 51 5.55 -9.38 -16.54
CA LYS A 51 5.11 -10.75 -16.86
C LYS A 51 6.02 -11.77 -16.17
N LYS A 52 7.34 -11.59 -16.27
CA LYS A 52 8.31 -12.43 -15.55
C LYS A 52 8.14 -12.28 -14.05
N LEU A 53 7.99 -11.04 -13.55
CA LEU A 53 7.74 -10.76 -12.13
C LEU A 53 6.47 -11.47 -11.63
N GLY A 54 5.35 -11.31 -12.36
CA GLY A 54 4.11 -11.99 -12.00
C GLY A 54 4.21 -13.52 -12.03
N GLY A 55 4.98 -14.09 -12.97
CA GLY A 55 5.26 -15.54 -13.00
C GLY A 55 6.11 -16.04 -11.83
N MET A 56 7.10 -15.24 -11.41
CA MET A 56 7.97 -15.54 -10.26
C MET A 56 7.23 -15.46 -8.93
N ILE A 57 6.37 -14.45 -8.77
CA ILE A 57 5.58 -14.19 -7.55
C ILE A 57 4.25 -14.98 -7.55
N GLY A 58 3.83 -15.52 -8.69
CA GLY A 58 2.60 -16.31 -8.82
C GLY A 58 1.33 -15.46 -8.81
N VAL A 59 1.47 -14.16 -9.02
CA VAL A 59 0.39 -13.18 -9.02
C VAL A 59 0.39 -12.45 -10.36
N PRO A 60 -0.68 -12.53 -11.16
CA PRO A 60 -0.76 -11.79 -12.41
C PRO A 60 -0.65 -10.29 -12.17
N MET A 61 0.15 -9.60 -12.98
CA MET A 61 0.37 -8.15 -12.86
C MET A 61 -0.03 -7.46 -14.15
N ILE A 62 -0.89 -6.44 -14.05
CA ILE A 62 -1.42 -5.71 -15.21
C ILE A 62 -1.02 -4.23 -15.12
N PRO A 63 -0.28 -3.69 -16.10
CA PRO A 63 -0.01 -2.27 -16.23
C PRO A 63 -1.30 -1.46 -16.36
N THR A 64 -1.46 -0.42 -15.54
CA THR A 64 -2.64 0.45 -15.57
C THR A 64 -2.25 1.92 -15.47
N VAL A 65 -3.08 2.77 -16.08
CA VAL A 65 -3.07 4.23 -15.87
C VAL A 65 -4.50 4.64 -15.53
N ALA A 66 -4.85 4.56 -14.25
CA ALA A 66 -6.22 4.71 -13.78
C ALA A 66 -6.86 6.05 -14.22
N LYS A 67 -6.10 7.15 -14.16
CA LYS A 67 -6.55 8.48 -14.60
C LYS A 67 -7.03 8.50 -16.06
N ASN A 68 -6.40 7.70 -16.91
CA ASN A 68 -6.69 7.62 -18.34
C ASN A 68 -7.49 6.35 -18.70
N LYS A 69 -7.95 5.59 -17.70
CA LYS A 69 -8.66 4.31 -17.84
C LYS A 69 -7.93 3.25 -18.70
N LYS A 70 -6.60 3.35 -18.84
CA LYS A 70 -5.83 2.41 -19.66
C LYS A 70 -5.53 1.14 -18.87
N GLY A 71 -5.75 -0.03 -19.49
CA GLY A 71 -5.46 -1.35 -18.92
C GLY A 71 -6.51 -1.87 -17.93
N LEU A 72 -7.59 -1.11 -17.69
CA LEU A 72 -8.67 -1.53 -16.78
C LEU A 72 -9.52 -2.66 -17.37
N ASP A 73 -9.73 -2.66 -18.68
CA ASP A 73 -10.35 -3.75 -19.42
C ASP A 73 -9.59 -5.07 -19.23
N ILE A 74 -8.29 -5.05 -19.50
CA ILE A 74 -7.41 -6.21 -19.33
C ILE A 74 -7.36 -6.66 -17.86
N LEU A 75 -7.34 -5.72 -16.92
CA LEU A 75 -7.37 -6.01 -15.49
C LEU A 75 -8.65 -6.75 -15.11
N LEU A 76 -9.82 -6.26 -15.54
CA LEU A 76 -11.10 -6.87 -15.24
C LEU A 76 -11.25 -8.25 -15.90
N ASP A 77 -10.81 -8.42 -17.14
CA ASP A 77 -10.76 -9.73 -17.80
C ASP A 77 -9.87 -10.72 -17.02
N THR A 78 -8.72 -10.24 -16.52
CA THR A 78 -7.81 -11.04 -15.69
C THR A 78 -8.46 -11.45 -14.37
N VAL A 79 -9.23 -10.57 -13.73
CA VAL A 79 -10.00 -10.89 -12.51
C VAL A 79 -10.99 -12.03 -12.79
N ILE A 80 -11.72 -11.96 -13.90
CA ILE A 80 -12.67 -13.01 -14.30
C ILE A 80 -11.91 -14.34 -14.51
N ASP A 81 -10.78 -14.32 -15.22
CA ASP A 81 -9.97 -15.51 -15.45
C ASP A 81 -9.41 -16.13 -14.18
N ILE A 82 -9.06 -15.32 -13.18
CA ILE A 82 -8.62 -15.80 -11.86
C ILE A 82 -9.80 -16.42 -11.10
N PHE A 83 -10.96 -15.75 -11.10
CA PHE A 83 -12.16 -16.25 -10.44
C PHE A 83 -12.61 -17.61 -10.99
N GLU A 84 -12.55 -17.77 -12.32
CA GLU A 84 -12.91 -18.98 -13.04
C GLU A 84 -11.76 -20.02 -13.10
N ASN A 85 -10.64 -19.80 -12.41
CA ASN A 85 -9.45 -20.66 -12.40
C ASN A 85 -8.86 -20.96 -13.80
N ARG A 86 -9.01 -20.02 -14.75
CA ARG A 86 -8.44 -20.11 -16.10
C ARG A 86 -7.04 -19.51 -16.20
N ASN A 87 -6.69 -18.62 -15.28
CA ASN A 87 -5.39 -17.97 -15.27
C ASN A 87 -4.26 -18.93 -14.84
N LYS A 88 -3.26 -19.14 -15.69
CA LYS A 88 -2.14 -20.07 -15.44
C LYS A 88 -1.03 -19.49 -14.54
N ILE A 89 -0.98 -18.18 -14.38
CA ILE A 89 0.04 -17.50 -13.57
C ILE A 89 -0.39 -17.50 -12.10
N ALA A 90 -1.69 -17.27 -11.85
CA ALA A 90 -2.27 -17.22 -10.51
C ALA A 90 -2.07 -18.55 -9.79
N ARG A 91 -1.18 -18.56 -8.80
CA ARG A 91 -0.90 -19.72 -7.95
C ARG A 91 -0.39 -19.24 -6.60
N HIS A 92 -0.68 -20.01 -5.56
CA HIS A 92 -0.10 -19.75 -4.26
C HIS A 92 1.41 -20.02 -4.29
N ILE A 93 2.19 -19.05 -3.81
CA ILE A 93 3.62 -19.20 -3.57
C ILE A 93 3.86 -19.08 -2.07
N HIS A 94 4.74 -19.93 -1.55
CA HIS A 94 5.21 -19.81 -0.18
C HIS A 94 6.48 -18.96 -0.17
N ILE A 95 6.43 -17.86 0.58
CA ILE A 95 7.62 -17.06 0.88
C ILE A 95 8.44 -17.86 1.90
N TYR A 96 9.74 -17.98 1.62
CA TYR A 96 10.69 -18.70 2.46
C TYR A 96 11.28 -17.74 3.49
N TYR A 97 11.08 -18.03 4.78
CA TYR A 97 11.47 -17.15 5.88
C TYR A 97 12.89 -17.42 6.43
N GLY A 98 13.77 -17.98 5.60
CA GLY A 98 15.15 -18.28 5.97
C GLY A 98 15.32 -19.60 6.72
N THR A 99 16.57 -20.04 6.86
CA THR A 99 16.91 -21.36 7.42
C THR A 99 16.63 -21.49 8.91
N VAL A 100 16.57 -20.37 9.63
CA VAL A 100 16.34 -20.33 11.08
C VAL A 100 14.84 -20.33 11.41
N SER A 101 14.05 -19.47 10.74
CA SER A 101 12.63 -19.31 11.04
C SER A 101 11.73 -20.34 10.35
N GLU A 102 12.08 -20.79 9.14
CA GLU A 102 11.22 -21.71 8.37
C GLU A 102 10.92 -23.05 9.08
N PRO A 103 11.89 -23.72 9.76
CA PRO A 103 11.61 -24.95 10.51
C PRO A 103 10.61 -24.72 11.66
N GLU A 104 10.70 -23.58 12.33
CA GLU A 104 9.82 -23.20 13.44
C GLU A 104 8.40 -22.91 12.93
N ILE A 105 8.29 -22.14 11.84
CA ILE A 105 7.03 -21.85 11.14
C ILE A 105 6.39 -23.15 10.66
N THR A 106 7.17 -24.07 10.08
CA THR A 106 6.69 -25.37 9.59
C THR A 106 6.10 -26.20 10.72
N THR A 107 6.81 -26.29 11.85
CA THR A 107 6.36 -27.02 13.04
C THR A 107 5.06 -26.45 13.59
N LEU A 108 5.00 -25.13 13.75
CA LEU A 108 3.81 -24.45 14.27
C LEU A 108 2.62 -24.55 13.30
N ASN A 109 2.86 -24.43 11.99
CA ASN A 109 1.85 -24.67 10.95
C ASN A 109 1.27 -26.09 11.04
N GLU A 110 2.09 -27.11 11.25
CA GLU A 110 1.60 -28.48 11.44
C GLU A 110 0.77 -28.64 12.72
N MET A 111 1.18 -28.01 13.82
CA MET A 111 0.42 -28.02 15.07
C MET A 111 -0.96 -27.39 14.91
N ILE A 112 -1.02 -26.23 14.25
CA ILE A 112 -2.26 -25.49 14.00
C ILE A 112 -3.16 -26.26 13.03
N ARG A 113 -2.61 -26.77 11.93
CA ARG A 113 -3.36 -27.51 10.89
C ARG A 113 -4.03 -28.79 11.42
N ARG A 114 -3.49 -29.41 12.47
CA ARG A 114 -4.08 -30.61 13.10
C ARG A 114 -5.29 -30.31 13.98
N SER A 115 -5.53 -29.04 14.31
CA SER A 115 -6.68 -28.67 15.12
C SER A 115 -7.93 -28.43 14.28
N ASN A 116 -9.08 -28.76 14.86
CA ASN A 116 -10.39 -28.63 14.23
C ASN A 116 -11.11 -27.32 14.57
N ASP A 117 -10.62 -26.55 15.54
CA ASP A 117 -11.26 -25.33 16.04
C ASP A 117 -10.62 -24.02 15.55
N VAL A 118 -9.59 -24.11 14.70
CA VAL A 118 -8.91 -22.94 14.13
C VAL A 118 -9.82 -22.23 13.13
N PRO A 119 -9.95 -20.90 13.19
CA PRO A 119 -10.73 -20.14 12.23
C PRO A 119 -10.23 -20.35 10.79
N GLN A 120 -11.13 -20.81 9.91
CA GLN A 120 -10.81 -21.15 8.51
C GLN A 120 -10.67 -19.92 7.60
N GLN A 121 -10.74 -18.72 8.16
CA GLN A 121 -10.59 -17.48 7.41
C GLN A 121 -9.17 -17.27 6.86
N PHE A 122 -8.15 -17.84 7.52
CA PHE A 122 -6.76 -17.75 7.08
C PHE A 122 -6.10 -19.13 7.11
N PRO A 123 -5.08 -19.38 6.28
CA PRO A 123 -4.36 -20.65 6.29
C PRO A 123 -3.59 -20.84 7.61
N ALA A 124 -3.37 -22.10 8.01
CA ALA A 124 -2.60 -22.46 9.20
C ALA A 124 -1.20 -21.82 9.25
N ARG A 125 -0.56 -21.66 8.09
CA ARG A 125 0.76 -21.02 7.97
C ARG A 125 0.71 -19.55 8.34
N TYR A 126 -0.33 -18.81 7.91
CA TYR A 126 -0.51 -17.41 8.28
C TYR A 126 -0.66 -17.25 9.80
N TRP A 127 -1.50 -18.09 10.41
CA TRP A 127 -1.63 -18.13 11.87
C TRP A 127 -0.30 -18.42 12.58
N ALA A 128 0.50 -19.34 12.04
CA ALA A 128 1.81 -19.67 12.59
C ALA A 128 2.77 -18.48 12.55
N ILE A 129 2.88 -17.81 11.40
CA ILE A 129 3.76 -16.64 11.23
C ILE A 129 3.33 -15.52 12.20
N LYS A 130 2.05 -15.16 12.21
CA LYS A 130 1.57 -14.06 13.06
C LYS A 130 1.64 -14.35 14.55
N LEU A 131 1.47 -15.61 14.95
CA LEU A 131 1.66 -16.02 16.34
C LEU A 131 3.13 -15.96 16.76
N LEU A 132 4.06 -16.22 15.83
CA LEU A 132 5.50 -16.07 16.03
C LEU A 132 5.89 -14.58 16.16
N GLU A 133 5.24 -13.70 15.39
CA GLU A 133 5.37 -12.22 15.47
C GLU A 133 4.67 -11.60 16.71
N HIS A 134 4.08 -12.40 17.61
CA HIS A 134 3.35 -11.89 18.78
C HIS A 134 2.19 -10.92 18.47
N ASP A 135 1.51 -11.12 17.33
CA ASP A 135 0.38 -10.29 16.92
C ASP A 135 -0.80 -10.41 17.92
N LYS A 136 -1.16 -9.28 18.54
CA LYS A 136 -2.18 -9.22 19.61
C LYS A 136 -3.59 -9.53 19.12
N GLU A 137 -3.92 -9.14 17.90
CA GLU A 137 -5.25 -9.39 17.34
C GLU A 137 -5.40 -10.88 17.04
N ILE A 138 -4.36 -11.48 16.46
CA ILE A 138 -4.29 -12.92 16.18
C ILE A 138 -4.31 -13.74 17.46
N GLU A 139 -3.57 -13.33 18.50
CA GLU A 139 -3.64 -13.95 19.82
C GLU A 139 -5.06 -13.93 20.40
N THR A 140 -5.78 -12.82 20.22
CA THR A 140 -7.17 -12.67 20.69
C THR A 140 -8.11 -13.61 19.95
N LEU A 141 -7.99 -13.69 18.61
CA LEU A 141 -8.79 -14.58 17.78
C LEU A 141 -8.54 -16.05 18.11
N LEU A 142 -7.29 -16.44 18.32
CA LEU A 142 -6.91 -17.83 18.62
C LEU A 142 -7.15 -18.22 20.08
N SER A 143 -7.37 -17.27 20.99
CA SER A 143 -7.54 -17.55 22.44
C SER A 143 -8.67 -18.53 22.78
N HIS A 144 -9.67 -18.64 21.91
CA HIS A 144 -10.80 -19.55 22.05
C HIS A 144 -10.49 -21.00 21.61
N CYS A 145 -9.35 -21.22 20.95
CA CYS A 145 -8.94 -22.55 20.48
C CYS A 145 -8.38 -23.37 21.65
N SER A 146 -8.74 -24.65 21.68
CA SER A 146 -8.36 -25.62 22.72
C SER A 146 -6.84 -25.79 22.87
N ASP A 147 -6.10 -25.75 21.75
CA ASP A 147 -4.65 -25.92 21.73
C ASP A 147 -3.85 -24.60 21.75
N TYR A 148 -4.53 -23.44 21.85
CA TYR A 148 -3.89 -22.11 21.81
C TYR A 148 -2.72 -21.97 22.78
N ASN A 149 -2.88 -22.39 24.04
CA ASN A 149 -1.83 -22.29 25.04
C ASN A 149 -0.56 -23.09 24.66
N LYS A 150 -0.73 -24.20 23.94
CA LYS A 150 0.41 -25.00 23.43
C LYS A 150 1.09 -24.27 22.28
N TRP A 151 0.32 -23.71 21.34
CA TRP A 151 0.85 -22.94 20.22
C TRP A 151 1.59 -21.69 20.69
N LYS A 152 0.98 -20.90 21.60
CA LYS A 152 1.59 -19.69 22.16
C LYS A 152 2.91 -19.99 22.88
N LYS A 153 2.94 -21.06 23.68
CA LYS A 153 4.16 -21.50 24.38
C LYS A 153 5.25 -21.95 23.40
N PHE A 154 4.87 -22.62 22.31
CA PHE A 154 5.82 -22.99 21.27
C PHE A 154 6.35 -21.76 20.54
N ALA A 155 5.45 -20.87 20.09
CA ALA A 155 5.77 -19.64 19.36
C ALA A 155 6.73 -18.74 20.15
N GLY A 156 6.46 -18.48 21.44
CA GLY A 156 7.37 -17.67 22.26
C GLY A 156 8.76 -18.27 22.39
N LYS A 157 8.87 -19.59 22.61
CA LYS A 157 10.19 -20.25 22.63
C LYS A 157 10.87 -20.27 21.27
N ALA A 158 10.12 -20.36 20.18
CA ALA A 158 10.63 -20.33 18.83
C ALA A 158 11.16 -18.94 18.48
N ALA A 159 10.42 -17.88 18.80
CA ALA A 159 10.85 -16.49 18.68
C ALA A 159 12.17 -16.28 19.44
N GLU A 160 12.24 -16.62 20.74
CA GLU A 160 13.47 -16.53 21.54
C GLU A 160 14.68 -17.26 20.88
N ARG A 161 14.44 -18.44 20.28
CA ARG A 161 15.50 -19.19 19.58
C ARG A 161 15.96 -18.51 18.30
N ILE A 162 15.03 -17.93 17.54
CA ILE A 162 15.32 -17.21 16.31
C ILE A 162 16.12 -15.96 16.66
N GLU A 163 15.62 -15.16 17.60
CA GLU A 163 16.25 -13.90 18.02
C GLU A 163 17.67 -14.12 18.57
N HIS A 164 17.90 -15.19 19.33
CA HIS A 164 19.23 -15.53 19.81
C HIS A 164 20.18 -15.96 18.68
N GLN A 165 19.68 -16.58 17.61
CA GLN A 165 20.50 -17.04 16.48
C GLN A 165 20.78 -15.93 15.46
N THR A 166 19.83 -15.02 15.25
CA THR A 166 19.95 -13.92 14.30
C THR A 166 20.49 -12.64 14.93
N ASN A 167 20.37 -12.49 16.26
CA ASN A 167 20.66 -11.26 17.00
C ASN A 167 19.77 -10.07 16.56
N GLU A 168 18.54 -10.38 16.15
CA GLU A 168 17.51 -9.44 15.68
C GLU A 168 16.16 -9.89 16.22
N ASP A 169 15.23 -8.97 16.46
CA ASP A 169 13.87 -9.32 16.89
C ASP A 169 13.11 -10.06 15.77
N ILE A 170 12.10 -10.84 16.15
CA ILE A 170 11.36 -11.67 15.21
C ILE A 170 10.67 -10.89 14.08
N GLU A 171 10.16 -9.69 14.36
CA GLU A 171 9.48 -8.86 13.34
C GLU A 171 10.48 -8.39 12.28
N THR A 172 11.69 -8.00 12.70
CA THR A 172 12.80 -7.66 11.81
C THR A 172 13.19 -8.84 10.93
N VAL A 173 13.37 -10.04 11.50
CA VAL A 173 13.75 -11.24 10.73
C VAL A 173 12.71 -11.59 9.67
N ILE A 174 11.41 -11.52 10.01
CA ILE A 174 10.32 -11.80 9.07
C ILE A 174 10.24 -10.72 7.98
N SER A 175 10.43 -9.45 8.35
CA SER A 175 10.45 -8.33 7.40
C SER A 175 11.61 -8.44 6.41
N ASP A 176 12.80 -8.77 6.88
CA ASP A 176 14.00 -8.91 6.05
C ASP A 176 13.86 -10.07 5.06
N ALA A 177 13.23 -11.18 5.46
CA ALA A 177 12.92 -12.25 4.53
C ALA A 177 11.93 -11.82 3.42
N LYS A 178 10.93 -11.00 3.74
CA LYS A 178 10.00 -10.43 2.74
C LYS A 178 10.71 -9.48 1.79
N TYR A 179 11.53 -8.56 2.30
CA TYR A 179 12.33 -7.68 1.46
C TYR A 179 13.33 -8.46 0.60
N GLY A 180 14.00 -9.47 1.16
CA GLY A 180 14.90 -10.34 0.39
C GLY A 180 14.18 -11.10 -0.74
N PHE A 181 12.94 -11.54 -0.53
CA PHE A 181 12.10 -12.12 -1.57
C PHE A 181 11.77 -11.12 -2.69
N ILE A 182 11.39 -9.89 -2.31
CA ILE A 182 11.05 -8.81 -3.25
C ILE A 182 12.30 -8.40 -4.06
N GLU A 183 13.41 -8.11 -3.39
CA GLU A 183 14.68 -7.74 -4.01
C GLU A 183 15.16 -8.81 -4.98
N GLY A 184 15.07 -10.09 -4.58
CA GLY A 184 15.41 -11.22 -5.44
C GLY A 184 14.58 -11.27 -6.73
N ALA A 185 13.28 -11.00 -6.63
CA ALA A 185 12.39 -10.96 -7.79
C ALA A 185 12.62 -9.72 -8.67
N LEU A 186 12.85 -8.56 -8.06
CA LEU A 186 13.10 -7.31 -8.77
C LEU A 186 14.46 -7.28 -9.46
N LYS A 187 15.50 -7.88 -8.87
CA LYS A 187 16.83 -7.99 -9.50
C LYS A 187 16.78 -8.62 -10.89
N GLU A 188 15.83 -9.53 -11.12
CA GLU A 188 15.64 -10.27 -12.35
C GLU A 188 14.66 -9.63 -13.35
N THR A 189 13.91 -8.60 -12.93
CA THR A 189 12.73 -8.11 -13.64
C THR A 189 12.63 -6.59 -13.73
N TYR A 190 13.39 -5.86 -12.91
CA TYR A 190 13.34 -4.42 -12.79
C TYR A 190 14.71 -3.80 -13.05
N THR A 191 14.71 -2.69 -13.77
CA THR A 191 15.88 -1.83 -13.99
C THR A 191 15.47 -0.41 -13.68
N GLU A 192 16.16 0.21 -12.72
CA GLU A 192 15.88 1.57 -12.31
C GLU A 192 16.06 2.56 -13.45
N GLY A 193 15.16 3.53 -13.50
CA GLY A 193 15.22 4.67 -14.40
C GLY A 193 16.19 5.72 -13.86
N THR A 194 16.96 6.34 -14.76
CA THR A 194 17.88 7.43 -14.40
C THR A 194 17.28 8.82 -14.63
N ILE A 195 16.07 8.88 -15.19
CA ILE A 195 15.40 10.14 -15.51
C ILE A 195 14.57 10.57 -14.31
N ASP A 196 15.04 11.61 -13.64
CA ASP A 196 14.32 12.27 -12.56
C ASP A 196 13.16 13.10 -13.13
N SER A 197 11.99 12.46 -13.30
CA SER A 197 10.74 13.09 -13.75
C SER A 197 10.21 14.13 -12.77
N ASN A 198 10.69 14.11 -11.51
CA ASN A 198 10.29 15.01 -10.43
C ASN A 198 11.20 16.24 -10.27
N LYS A 199 12.13 16.50 -11.20
CA LYS A 199 13.03 17.67 -11.14
C LYS A 199 12.32 19.00 -10.91
N LYS A 200 11.17 19.24 -11.55
CA LYS A 200 10.42 20.50 -11.42
C LYS A 200 9.80 20.65 -10.03
N THR A 201 9.10 19.64 -9.56
CA THR A 201 8.49 19.63 -8.22
C THR A 201 9.57 19.75 -7.15
N ARG A 202 10.68 19.02 -7.26
CA ARG A 202 11.80 19.10 -6.33
C ARG A 202 12.48 20.47 -6.32
N TYR A 203 12.54 21.15 -7.46
CA TYR A 203 13.06 22.52 -7.53
C TYR A 203 12.12 23.52 -6.85
N ILE A 204 10.81 23.39 -7.07
CA ILE A 204 9.79 24.23 -6.43
C ILE A 204 9.79 23.97 -4.92
N ASP A 205 9.75 22.71 -4.49
CA ASP A 205 9.80 22.34 -3.08
C ASP A 205 11.11 22.83 -2.46
N GLY A 206 12.25 22.65 -3.12
CA GLY A 206 13.54 23.12 -2.65
C GLY A 206 13.63 24.65 -2.54
N LEU A 207 12.89 25.40 -3.36
CA LEU A 207 12.80 26.86 -3.30
C LEU A 207 11.83 27.32 -2.19
N VAL A 208 10.67 26.67 -2.06
CA VAL A 208 9.63 26.99 -1.08
C VAL A 208 10.03 26.57 0.35
N THR A 209 10.68 25.41 0.51
CA THR A 209 11.11 24.88 1.81
C THR A 209 12.52 25.32 2.22
N ASN A 210 13.19 26.13 1.41
CA ASN A 210 14.50 26.67 1.74
C ASN A 210 14.43 27.48 3.05
N LYS A 211 15.30 27.20 4.02
CA LYS A 211 15.34 27.88 5.32
C LYS A 211 15.45 29.42 5.23
N TRP A 212 16.06 29.95 4.17
CA TRP A 212 16.24 31.39 3.95
C TRP A 212 15.23 31.99 2.98
N LEU A 213 14.87 31.29 1.89
CA LEU A 213 13.90 31.80 0.90
C LEU A 213 12.44 31.52 1.26
N GLY A 214 12.17 30.52 2.11
CA GLY A 214 10.82 30.15 2.52
C GLY A 214 10.11 31.26 3.29
N PHE A 215 10.79 31.97 4.19
CA PHE A 215 10.20 33.08 4.94
C PHE A 215 9.79 34.27 4.03
N PRO A 216 10.65 34.80 3.14
CA PRO A 216 10.25 35.83 2.18
C PRO A 216 9.09 35.42 1.27
N ILE A 217 9.11 34.18 0.74
CA ILE A 217 8.05 33.67 -0.12
C ILE A 217 6.73 33.56 0.64
N PHE A 218 6.78 33.07 1.88
CA PHE A 218 5.61 32.97 2.74
C PHE A 218 4.99 34.35 3.04
N ILE A 219 5.81 35.34 3.38
CA ILE A 219 5.35 36.72 3.61
C ILE A 219 4.74 37.32 2.34
N LEU A 220 5.36 37.10 1.18
CA LEU A 220 4.82 37.57 -0.11
C LEU A 220 3.47 36.92 -0.42
N LEU A 221 3.33 35.61 -0.24
CA LEU A 221 2.05 34.92 -0.43
C LEU A 221 0.98 35.43 0.54
N MET A 222 1.35 35.67 1.80
CA MET A 222 0.44 36.22 2.78
C MET A 222 0.02 37.66 2.46
N TRP A 223 0.94 38.47 1.97
CA TRP A 223 0.65 39.81 1.46
C TRP A 223 -0.32 39.78 0.29
N ILE A 224 -0.09 38.89 -0.70
CA ILE A 224 -0.98 38.73 -1.85
C ILE A 224 -2.36 38.28 -1.39
N MET A 225 -2.46 37.31 -0.48
CA MET A 225 -3.74 36.84 0.06
C MET A 225 -4.49 37.96 0.79
N PHE A 226 -3.79 38.77 1.58
CA PHE A 226 -4.35 39.93 2.26
C PHE A 226 -4.88 40.95 1.25
N MET A 227 -4.03 41.42 0.32
CA MET A 227 -4.44 42.37 -0.72
C MET A 227 -5.60 41.85 -1.55
N ALA A 228 -5.56 40.58 -1.96
CA ALA A 228 -6.66 39.94 -2.67
C ALA A 228 -7.94 40.00 -1.84
N THR A 229 -7.90 39.67 -0.55
CA THR A 229 -9.08 39.69 0.32
C THR A 229 -9.71 41.08 0.43
N PHE A 230 -8.90 42.14 0.55
CA PHE A 230 -9.43 43.51 0.62
C PHE A 230 -9.89 44.06 -0.74
N TYR A 231 -9.09 43.89 -1.79
CA TYR A 231 -9.41 44.42 -3.12
C TYR A 231 -10.51 43.62 -3.82
N LEU A 232 -10.46 42.28 -3.80
CA LEU A 232 -11.54 41.47 -4.35
C LEU A 232 -12.77 41.49 -3.43
N GLY A 233 -12.61 41.63 -2.12
CA GLY A 233 -13.72 41.73 -1.17
C GLY A 233 -14.50 43.04 -1.26
N ALA A 234 -13.86 44.12 -1.72
CA ALA A 234 -14.53 45.40 -1.93
C ALA A 234 -15.66 45.32 -2.99
N TYR A 235 -15.47 44.57 -4.08
CA TYR A 235 -16.50 44.46 -5.13
C TYR A 235 -17.81 43.81 -4.64
N PRO A 236 -17.81 42.65 -3.95
CA PRO A 236 -19.01 42.12 -3.32
C PRO A 236 -19.61 43.04 -2.27
N GLN A 237 -18.80 43.77 -1.52
CA GLN A 237 -19.29 44.73 -0.52
C GLN A 237 -20.08 45.85 -1.18
N GLU A 238 -19.53 46.47 -2.24
CA GLU A 238 -20.22 47.51 -3.02
C GLU A 238 -21.53 47.00 -3.63
N TRP A 239 -21.55 45.75 -4.12
CA TRP A 239 -22.77 45.15 -4.67
C TRP A 239 -23.86 44.97 -3.60
N ILE A 240 -23.47 44.59 -2.37
CA ILE A 240 -24.40 44.47 -1.25
C ILE A 240 -24.92 45.86 -0.85
N GLU A 241 -24.06 46.87 -0.76
CA GLU A 241 -24.45 48.24 -0.44
C GLU A 241 -25.48 48.79 -1.44
N LEU A 242 -25.21 48.66 -2.75
CA LEU A 242 -26.16 49.04 -3.81
C LEU A 242 -27.48 48.26 -3.75
N GLY A 243 -27.43 46.98 -3.36
CA GLY A 243 -28.61 46.14 -3.17
C GLY A 243 -29.47 46.60 -1.99
N VAL A 244 -28.84 46.94 -0.86
CA VAL A 244 -29.51 47.45 0.34
C VAL A 244 -30.09 48.85 0.11
N GLU A 245 -29.36 49.72 -0.59
CA GLU A 245 -29.83 51.06 -0.95
C GLU A 245 -31.10 51.00 -1.81
N LYS A 246 -31.10 50.18 -2.87
CA LYS A 246 -32.29 49.95 -3.71
C LYS A 246 -33.48 49.41 -2.92
N LEU A 247 -33.24 48.51 -1.96
CA LEU A 247 -34.29 47.96 -1.11
C LEU A 247 -34.85 49.04 -0.16
N SER A 248 -33.97 49.85 0.43
CA SER A 248 -34.32 50.96 1.31
C SER A 248 -35.16 52.01 0.57
N ASP A 249 -34.74 52.40 -0.63
CA ASP A 249 -35.48 53.34 -1.48
C ASP A 249 -36.85 52.79 -1.88
N PHE A 250 -36.92 51.51 -2.21
CA PHE A 250 -38.18 50.84 -2.54
C PHE A 250 -39.15 50.82 -1.37
N ILE A 251 -38.67 50.57 -0.15
CA ILE A 251 -39.48 50.56 1.08
C ILE A 251 -39.92 51.99 1.42
N SER A 252 -39.00 52.96 1.36
CA SER A 252 -39.27 54.37 1.69
C SER A 252 -40.22 55.03 0.69
N GLY A 253 -40.21 54.60 -0.58
CA GLY A 253 -41.10 55.10 -1.63
C GLY A 253 -42.48 54.45 -1.69
N ASN A 254 -42.67 53.26 -1.10
CA ASN A 254 -43.94 52.51 -1.15
C ASN A 254 -44.61 52.30 0.22
N MET A 255 -43.97 52.68 1.34
CA MET A 255 -44.68 52.80 2.61
C MET A 255 -45.36 54.17 2.70
N PRO A 256 -46.64 54.23 3.09
CA PRO A 256 -47.36 55.48 3.34
C PRO A 256 -46.82 56.23 4.57
#